data_AF-A0A6C0I5G5-F1
#
_entry.id   AF-A0A6C0I5G5-F1
#
_cell.length_a   1.000
_cell.length_b   1.000
_cell.length_c   1.000
_cell.angle_alpha   90.00
_cell.angle_beta   90.00
_cell.angle_gamma   90.00
#
_symmetry.space_group_name_H-M   'P 1'
#
loop_
_entity.id
_entity.type
_entity.pdbx_description
1 polymer ?
#
loop_
_entity_poly.entity_id
_entity_poly.type
_entity_poly.pdbx_seq_one_letter_code
_entity_poly.pdbx_strand_id
1 'polypeptide(L)'
;MFTPLELLNGVLITEWTFIFAARRVFGKYINSWYTDFGIWALMSDISSILIGIAIALYFYRGKSLLILIGVAVAVQTVHDLLFYTGIIRQLSPGVNGIIDLLKPYAEDAGFAAVIGDSWMMIGSLLFAKLASKLPVNGQMVLALFSLYMLPYAIHQKPSVAN
;
A
#
# COMPACT_ATOMS: atom_id res chain seq x y z
N MET A 1 -19.70 -7.23 5.48
CA MET A 1 -18.92 -7.03 4.25
C MET A 1 -18.62 -5.55 4.17
N PHE A 2 -17.40 -5.15 3.82
CA PHE A 2 -17.07 -3.73 3.74
C PHE A 2 -17.74 -3.09 2.51
N THR A 3 -18.16 -1.84 2.63
CA THR A 3 -18.55 -1.03 1.47
C THR A 3 -17.29 -0.53 0.74
N PRO A 4 -17.39 -0.18 -0.55
CA PRO A 4 -16.26 0.42 -1.27
C PRO A 4 -15.70 1.68 -0.60
N LEU A 5 -16.55 2.50 0.01
CA LEU A 5 -16.14 3.72 0.70
C LEU A 5 -15.37 3.42 2.00
N GLU A 6 -15.75 2.36 2.73
CA GLU A 6 -15.01 1.90 3.91
C GLU A 6 -13.61 1.40 3.54
N LEU A 7 -13.50 0.62 2.46
CA LEU A 7 -12.22 0.14 1.95
C LEU A 7 -11.33 1.29 1.47
N LEU A 8 -11.89 2.22 0.70
CA LEU A 8 -11.15 3.40 0.24
C LEU A 8 -10.61 4.20 1.42
N ASN A 9 -11.44 4.48 2.42
CA ASN A 9 -10.98 5.15 3.65
C ASN A 9 -9.85 4.37 4.33
N GLY A 10 -9.99 3.06 4.45
CA GLY A 10 -8.97 2.21 5.05
C GLY A 10 -7.61 2.33 4.35
N VAL A 11 -7.62 2.23 3.02
CA VAL A 11 -6.39 2.34 2.20
C VAL A 11 -5.81 3.74 2.28
N LEU A 12 -6.60 4.80 2.07
CA LEU A 12 -6.10 6.17 2.10
C LEU A 12 -5.46 6.53 3.45
N ILE A 13 -6.08 6.12 4.56
CA ILE A 13 -5.54 6.37 5.90
C ILE A 13 -4.23 5.62 6.10
N THR A 14 -4.18 4.36 5.69
CA THR A 14 -2.95 3.57 5.77
C THR A 14 -1.84 4.22 4.97
N GLU A 15 -2.11 4.66 3.74
CA GLU A 15 -1.13 5.30 2.86
C GLU A 15 -0.55 6.56 3.46
N TRP A 16 -1.36 7.57 3.80
CA TRP A 16 -0.79 8.83 4.27
C TRP A 16 -0.07 8.64 5.61
N THR A 17 -0.57 7.78 6.52
CA THR A 17 0.11 7.48 7.79
C THR A 17 1.42 6.74 7.58
N PHE A 18 1.44 5.75 6.68
CA PHE A 18 2.63 5.01 6.32
C PHE A 18 3.67 5.92 5.69
N ILE A 19 3.32 6.72 4.68
CA ILE A 19 4.26 7.61 3.99
C ILE A 19 4.91 8.59 4.97
N PHE A 20 4.15 9.19 5.89
CA PHE A 20 4.71 10.10 6.89
C PHE A 20 5.74 9.44 7.79
N ALA A 21 5.47 8.22 8.25
CA ALA A 21 6.39 7.44 9.06
C ALA A 21 7.58 6.96 8.23
N ALA A 22 7.30 6.48 7.03
CA ALA A 22 8.25 5.85 6.13
C ALA A 22 9.35 6.79 5.68
N ARG A 23 8.98 8.00 5.27
CA ARG A 23 9.95 9.03 4.84
C ARG A 23 10.85 9.53 5.98
N ARG A 24 10.55 9.18 7.23
CA ARG A 24 11.38 9.51 8.40
C ARG A 24 12.25 8.36 8.89
N VAL A 25 11.78 7.13 8.72
CA VAL A 25 12.36 5.94 9.36
C VAL A 25 13.06 5.03 8.37
N PHE A 26 12.57 4.91 7.13
CA PHE A 26 13.08 3.96 6.15
C PHE A 26 14.12 4.58 5.21
N GLY A 27 14.83 3.70 4.50
CA GLY A 27 16.03 4.03 3.74
C GLY A 27 15.79 4.54 2.32
N LYS A 28 16.88 4.64 1.56
CA LYS A 28 16.97 5.24 0.22
C LYS A 28 15.84 4.87 -0.74
N TYR A 29 15.42 3.59 -0.78
CA TYR A 29 14.46 3.11 -1.78
C TYR A 29 13.07 3.70 -1.64
N ILE A 30 12.53 3.81 -0.42
CA ILE A 30 11.20 4.40 -0.23
C ILE A 30 11.23 5.91 -0.46
N ASN A 31 12.35 6.54 -0.13
CA ASN A 31 12.54 7.96 -0.35
C ASN A 31 12.62 8.26 -1.85
N SER A 32 13.38 7.46 -2.62
CA SER A 32 13.40 7.50 -4.08
C SER A 32 12.03 7.20 -4.69
N TRP A 33 11.31 6.18 -4.19
CA TRP A 33 9.98 5.80 -4.70
C TRP A 33 9.04 7.00 -4.78
N TYR A 34 8.87 7.70 -3.65
CA TYR A 34 7.98 8.84 -3.57
C TYR A 34 8.59 10.14 -4.11
N THR A 35 9.92 10.29 -4.16
CA THR A 35 10.56 11.50 -4.69
C THR A 35 10.62 11.49 -6.22
N ASP A 36 10.89 10.33 -6.82
CA ASP A 36 11.08 10.19 -8.27
C ASP A 36 9.75 9.98 -9.00
N PHE A 37 8.78 9.27 -8.39
CA PHE A 37 7.51 8.95 -9.03
C PHE A 37 6.30 9.71 -8.44
N GLY A 38 6.42 10.30 -7.25
CA GLY A 38 5.40 11.17 -6.66
C GLY A 38 3.99 10.58 -6.64
N ILE A 39 3.06 11.22 -7.36
CA ILE A 39 1.66 10.77 -7.44
C ILE A 39 1.50 9.40 -8.10
N TRP A 40 2.41 9.01 -9.01
CA TRP A 40 2.33 7.73 -9.70
C TRP A 40 2.68 6.57 -8.77
N ALA A 41 3.66 6.76 -7.89
CA ALA A 41 3.97 5.83 -6.80
C ALA A 41 2.73 5.63 -5.91
N LEU A 42 2.16 6.74 -5.43
CA LEU A 42 0.96 6.72 -4.60
C LEU A 42 -0.23 6.03 -5.27
N MET A 43 -0.48 6.30 -6.55
CA MET A 43 -1.56 5.65 -7.28
C MET A 43 -1.33 4.15 -7.42
N SER A 44 -0.08 3.73 -7.63
CA SER A 44 0.30 2.33 -7.69
C SER A 44 0.05 1.63 -6.36
N ASP A 45 0.48 2.23 -5.24
CA ASP A 45 0.33 1.67 -3.89
C ASP A 45 -1.16 1.51 -3.54
N ILE A 46 -1.97 2.58 -3.68
CA ILE A 46 -3.43 2.52 -3.46
C ILE A 46 -4.09 1.45 -4.33
N SER A 47 -3.77 1.41 -5.63
CA SER A 47 -4.43 0.50 -6.57
C SER A 47 -4.08 -0.95 -6.26
N SER A 48 -2.80 -1.24 -5.97
CA SER A 48 -2.34 -2.60 -5.68
C SER A 48 -2.99 -3.15 -4.41
N ILE A 49 -3.08 -2.35 -3.34
CA ILE A 49 -3.75 -2.74 -2.10
C ILE A 49 -5.25 -2.99 -2.34
N LEU A 50 -5.93 -2.09 -3.05
CA LEU A 50 -7.37 -2.25 -3.36
C LEU A 50 -7.63 -3.51 -4.21
N ILE A 51 -6.78 -3.79 -5.21
CA ILE A 51 -6.86 -5.02 -6.01
C ILE A 51 -6.64 -6.25 -5.13
N GLY A 52 -5.61 -6.25 -4.28
CA GLY A 52 -5.33 -7.34 -3.34
C GLY A 52 -6.51 -7.62 -2.41
N ILE A 53 -7.11 -6.57 -1.82
CA ILE A 53 -8.29 -6.70 -0.97
C ILE A 53 -9.50 -7.21 -1.77
N ALA A 54 -9.71 -6.73 -3.00
CA ALA A 54 -10.82 -7.17 -3.84
C ALA A 54 -10.73 -8.66 -4.18
N ILE A 55 -9.53 -9.15 -4.53
CA ILE A 55 -9.27 -10.58 -4.75
C ILE A 55 -9.47 -11.36 -3.44
N ALA A 56 -9.01 -10.84 -2.31
CA ALA A 56 -9.22 -11.48 -1.02
C ALA A 56 -10.71 -11.63 -0.67
N LEU A 57 -11.51 -10.59 -0.91
CA LEU A 57 -12.96 -10.62 -0.73
C LEU A 57 -13.66 -11.64 -1.64
N TYR A 58 -13.13 -11.87 -2.85
CA TYR A 58 -13.65 -12.90 -3.76
C TYR A 58 -13.46 -14.31 -3.20
N PHE A 59 -12.31 -14.61 -2.59
CA PHE A 59 -12.04 -15.93 -2.00
C PHE A 59 -12.56 -16.08 -0.56
N TYR A 60 -12.83 -14.97 0.13
CA TYR A 60 -13.24 -14.96 1.51
C TYR A 60 -14.68 -15.47 1.68
N ARG A 61 -14.84 -16.57 2.43
CA ARG A 61 -16.14 -17.18 2.76
C ARG A 61 -16.54 -17.05 4.25
N GLY A 62 -15.76 -16.32 5.04
CA GLY A 62 -15.91 -16.25 6.49
C GLY A 62 -16.79 -15.10 6.99
N LYS A 63 -16.92 -15.00 8.32
CA LYS A 63 -17.46 -13.81 9.02
C LYS A 63 -16.44 -13.11 9.93
N SER A 64 -15.25 -13.67 10.07
CA SER A 64 -14.18 -13.14 10.92
C SER A 64 -13.25 -12.19 10.15
N LEU A 65 -13.07 -10.98 10.68
CA LEU A 65 -12.09 -10.01 10.15
C LEU A 65 -10.67 -10.59 10.15
N LEU A 66 -10.30 -11.40 11.15
CA LEU A 66 -8.98 -12.03 11.21
C LEU A 66 -8.76 -13.00 10.04
N ILE A 67 -9.80 -13.74 9.66
CA ILE A 67 -9.72 -14.63 8.49
C ILE A 67 -9.58 -13.80 7.22
N LEU A 68 -10.33 -12.70 7.09
CA LEU A 68 -10.20 -11.81 5.92
C LEU A 68 -8.79 -11.20 5.83
N ILE A 69 -8.22 -10.76 6.95
CA ILE A 69 -6.85 -10.26 7.02
C ILE A 69 -5.86 -11.35 6.56
N GLY A 70 -5.99 -12.57 7.08
CA GLY A 70 -5.12 -13.69 6.69
C GLY A 70 -5.21 -14.00 5.19
N VAL A 71 -6.41 -13.99 4.61
CA VAL A 71 -6.60 -14.17 3.16
C VAL A 71 -5.98 -13.00 2.37
N ALA A 72 -6.16 -11.77 2.82
CA ALA A 72 -5.64 -10.58 2.15
C ALA A 72 -4.10 -10.56 2.14
N VAL A 73 -3.47 -10.88 3.26
CA VAL A 73 -2.00 -11.03 3.34
C VAL A 73 -1.51 -12.16 2.44
N ALA A 74 -2.20 -13.31 2.43
CA ALA A 74 -1.83 -14.41 1.55
C ALA A 74 -1.91 -14.03 0.06
N VAL A 75 -2.98 -13.34 -0.36
CA VAL A 75 -3.16 -12.83 -1.72
C VAL A 75 -2.04 -11.85 -2.08
N GLN A 76 -1.75 -10.89 -1.20
CA GLN A 76 -0.69 -9.90 -1.39
C GLN A 76 0.69 -10.58 -1.50
N THR A 77 1.00 -11.54 -0.63
CA THR A 77 2.26 -12.29 -0.70
C THR A 77 2.41 -13.05 -2.02
N VAL A 78 1.35 -13.71 -2.49
CA VAL A 78 1.38 -14.38 -3.80
C VAL A 78 1.58 -13.39 -4.94
N HIS A 79 0.89 -12.25 -4.89
CA HIS A 79 1.04 -11.17 -5.86
C HIS A 79 2.49 -10.68 -5.92
N ASP A 80 3.12 -10.37 -4.78
CA ASP A 80 4.51 -9.90 -4.74
C ASP A 80 5.48 -10.91 -5.33
N LEU A 81 5.33 -12.19 -5.00
CA LEU A 81 6.19 -13.24 -5.52
C LEU A 81 6.04 -13.37 -7.04
N LEU A 82 4.82 -13.29 -7.56
CA LEU A 82 4.55 -13.30 -9.01
C LEU A 82 5.07 -12.03 -9.68
N PHE A 83 4.93 -10.86 -9.06
CA PHE A 83 5.43 -9.61 -9.61
C PHE A 83 6.96 -9.59 -9.66
N TYR A 84 7.61 -10.07 -8.60
CA TYR A 84 9.06 -10.19 -8.54
C TYR A 84 9.61 -11.17 -9.59
N THR A 85 9.09 -12.40 -9.62
CA THR A 85 9.60 -13.46 -10.50
C THR A 85 9.15 -13.30 -11.96
N GLY A 86 7.94 -12.78 -12.18
CA GLY A 86 7.32 -12.62 -13.49
C GLY A 86 7.68 -11.32 -14.19
N ILE A 87 7.89 -10.22 -13.45
CA ILE A 87 8.07 -8.89 -14.04
C ILE A 87 9.42 -8.29 -13.68
N ILE A 88 9.71 -8.08 -12.39
CA ILE A 88 10.93 -7.37 -11.95
C ILE A 88 12.19 -8.08 -12.45
N ARG A 89 12.30 -9.40 -12.29
CA ARG A 89 13.51 -10.14 -12.71
C ARG A 89 13.66 -10.27 -14.22
N GLN A 90 12.57 -10.23 -14.98
CA GLN A 90 12.59 -10.55 -16.42
C GLN A 90 12.88 -9.35 -17.31
N LEU A 91 12.44 -8.16 -16.90
CA LEU A 91 12.64 -6.93 -17.67
C LEU A 91 14.11 -6.49 -17.61
N SER A 92 14.71 -6.11 -18.72
CA SER A 92 16.08 -5.56 -18.73
C SER A 92 16.13 -4.17 -18.08
N PRO A 93 17.23 -3.81 -17.38
CA PRO A 93 17.41 -2.45 -16.85
C PRO A 93 17.32 -1.39 -17.95
N GLY A 94 16.80 -0.21 -17.62
CA GLY A 94 16.68 0.95 -18.51
C GLY A 94 15.41 0.97 -19.37
N VAL A 95 14.55 -0.06 -19.26
CA VAL A 95 13.28 -0.14 -20.02
C VAL A 95 12.14 0.55 -19.26
N ASN A 96 12.20 0.59 -17.93
CA ASN A 96 11.14 1.15 -17.10
C ASN A 96 11.70 1.65 -15.75
N GLY A 97 11.54 2.94 -15.46
CA GLY A 97 12.10 3.56 -14.26
C GLY A 97 11.62 2.94 -12.94
N ILE A 98 10.35 2.51 -12.85
CA ILE A 98 9.83 1.82 -11.65
C ILE A 98 10.58 0.51 -11.44
N ILE A 99 10.74 -0.28 -12.50
CA ILE A 99 11.45 -1.57 -12.42
C ILE A 99 12.94 -1.35 -12.12
N ASP A 100 13.53 -0.30 -12.68
CA ASP A 100 14.92 0.06 -12.42
C ASP A 100 15.17 0.41 -10.95
N LEU A 101 14.19 1.01 -10.26
CA LEU A 101 14.27 1.22 -8.80
C LEU A 101 13.96 -0.07 -8.01
N LEU A 102 12.95 -0.83 -8.43
CA LEU A 102 12.49 -2.01 -7.68
C LEU A 102 13.45 -3.20 -7.75
N LYS A 103 14.25 -3.32 -8.81
CA LYS A 103 15.26 -4.39 -8.94
C LYS A 103 16.29 -4.40 -7.80
N PRO A 104 17.09 -3.34 -7.61
CA PRO A 104 18.07 -3.29 -6.52
C PRO A 104 17.38 -3.27 -5.15
N TYR A 105 16.17 -2.69 -5.04
CA TYR A 105 15.36 -2.77 -3.83
C TYR A 105 15.02 -4.22 -3.46
N ALA A 106 14.58 -5.03 -4.42
CA ALA A 106 14.21 -6.41 -4.15
C ALA A 106 15.42 -7.30 -3.77
N GLU A 107 16.61 -6.99 -4.31
CA GLU A 107 17.86 -7.64 -3.91
C GLU A 107 18.30 -7.24 -2.49
N ASP A 108 18.16 -5.97 -2.12
CA ASP A 108 18.58 -5.44 -0.81
C ASP A 108 17.57 -5.71 0.32
N ALA A 109 16.27 -5.51 0.07
CA ALA A 109 15.22 -5.61 1.08
C ALA A 109 14.74 -7.05 1.27
N GLY A 110 14.77 -7.86 0.21
CA GLY A 110 14.34 -9.27 0.24
C GLY A 110 13.00 -9.47 0.94
N PHE A 111 13.00 -10.24 2.04
CA PHE A 111 11.79 -10.56 2.80
C PHE A 111 11.17 -9.36 3.55
N ALA A 112 11.95 -8.30 3.81
CA ALA A 112 11.44 -7.12 4.51
C ALA A 112 10.37 -6.37 3.71
N ALA A 113 10.44 -6.41 2.38
CA ALA A 113 9.43 -5.81 1.50
C ALA A 113 8.05 -6.46 1.71
N VAL A 114 8.00 -7.78 1.69
CA VAL A 114 6.76 -8.56 1.86
C VAL A 114 6.14 -8.31 3.25
N ILE A 115 6.96 -8.16 4.29
CA ILE A 115 6.49 -7.80 5.64
C ILE A 115 5.89 -6.40 5.65
N GLY A 116 6.55 -5.43 5.01
CA GLY A 116 6.04 -4.06 4.89
C GLY A 116 4.66 -4.02 4.24
N ASP A 117 4.52 -4.68 3.10
CA ASP A 117 3.25 -4.72 2.35
C ASP A 117 2.17 -5.50 3.11
N SER A 118 2.53 -6.54 3.87
CA SER A 118 1.60 -7.22 4.78
C SER A 118 1.04 -6.27 5.85
N TRP A 119 1.87 -5.39 6.42
CA TRP A 119 1.40 -4.38 7.36
C TRP A 119 0.45 -3.38 6.71
N MET A 120 0.69 -3.00 5.46
CA MET A 120 -0.20 -2.14 4.69
C MET A 120 -1.58 -2.79 4.47
N MET A 121 -1.62 -4.08 4.16
CA MET A 121 -2.87 -4.84 4.02
C MET A 121 -3.64 -4.92 5.34
N ILE A 122 -2.94 -5.22 6.44
CA ILE A 122 -3.54 -5.27 7.78
C ILE A 122 -4.09 -3.90 8.17
N GLY A 123 -3.29 -2.84 8.05
CA GLY A 123 -3.67 -1.47 8.34
C GLY A 123 -4.93 -1.05 7.58
N SER A 124 -4.96 -1.35 6.28
CA SER A 124 -6.09 -0.99 5.41
C SER A 124 -7.41 -1.61 5.87
N LEU A 125 -7.40 -2.90 6.22
CA LEU A 125 -8.61 -3.59 6.70
C LEU A 125 -9.02 -3.16 8.11
N LEU A 126 -8.06 -2.85 8.98
CA LEU A 126 -8.35 -2.33 10.33
C LEU A 126 -8.92 -0.92 10.26
N PHE A 127 -8.35 -0.01 9.47
CA PHE A 127 -8.89 1.32 9.27
C PHE A 127 -10.23 1.30 8.54
N ALA A 128 -10.45 0.40 7.59
CA ALA A 128 -11.77 0.18 6.99
C ALA A 128 -12.80 -0.24 8.07
N LYS A 129 -12.42 -1.09 9.02
CA LYS A 129 -13.27 -1.46 10.16
C LYS A 129 -13.58 -0.31 11.11
N LEU A 130 -12.66 0.63 11.25
CA LEU A 130 -12.90 1.85 12.02
C LEU A 130 -13.82 2.81 11.27
N ALA A 131 -13.60 3.00 9.97
CA ALA A 131 -14.44 3.82 9.10
C ALA A 131 -15.90 3.31 9.04
N SER A 132 -16.10 1.99 9.10
CA SER A 132 -17.44 1.38 9.11
C SER A 132 -18.28 1.73 10.34
N LYS A 133 -17.71 2.37 11.37
CA LYS A 133 -18.44 2.84 12.56
C LYS A 133 -19.04 4.25 12.36
N LEU A 134 -18.63 4.96 11.30
CA LEU A 134 -19.11 6.30 11.00
C LEU A 134 -20.32 6.24 10.06
N PRO A 135 -21.28 7.19 10.17
CA PRO A 135 -22.30 7.37 9.14
C PRO A 135 -21.66 7.77 7.81
N VAL A 136 -22.37 7.57 6.70
CA VAL A 136 -21.86 7.82 5.33
C VAL A 136 -21.26 9.23 5.19
N ASN A 137 -21.91 10.26 5.71
CA ASN A 137 -21.38 11.64 5.68
C ASN A 137 -20.03 11.76 6.41
N GLY A 138 -19.86 11.05 7.53
CA GLY A 138 -18.59 10.99 8.26
C GLY A 138 -17.50 10.25 7.48
N GLN A 139 -17.87 9.16 6.78
CA GLN A 139 -16.95 8.45 5.90
C GLN A 139 -16.51 9.31 4.70
N MET A 140 -17.41 10.14 4.16
CA MET A 140 -17.08 11.09 3.09
C MET A 140 -16.11 12.17 3.57
N VAL A 141 -16.36 12.75 4.76
CA VAL A 141 -15.44 13.73 5.36
C VAL A 141 -14.06 13.10 5.60
N LEU A 142 -14.02 11.87 6.11
CA LEU A 142 -12.77 11.15 6.33
C LEU A 142 -12.01 10.87 5.04
N ALA A 143 -12.71 10.53 3.95
CA ALA A 143 -12.10 10.30 2.65
C ALA A 143 -11.52 11.59 2.07
N LEU A 144 -12.28 12.69 2.11
CA LEU A 144 -11.83 14.00 1.65
C LEU A 144 -10.63 14.50 2.44
N PHE A 145 -10.65 14.33 3.77
CA PHE A 145 -9.52 14.67 4.62
C PHE A 145 -8.29 13.82 4.28
N SER A 146 -8.46 12.51 4.11
CA SER A 146 -7.34 11.61 3.79
C SER A 146 -6.74 11.93 2.42
N LEU A 147 -7.58 12.22 1.41
CA LEU A 147 -7.12 12.70 0.10
C LEU A 147 -6.36 14.02 0.22
N TYR A 148 -6.82 14.94 1.06
CA TYR A 148 -6.13 16.20 1.32
C TYR A 148 -4.77 16.01 1.99
N MET A 149 -4.60 14.98 2.83
CA MET A 149 -3.33 14.70 3.50
C MET A 149 -2.26 14.12 2.58
N LEU A 150 -2.65 13.39 1.53
CA LEU A 150 -1.72 12.69 0.65
C LEU A 150 -0.64 13.57 -0.01
N PRO A 151 -0.98 14.75 -0.60
CA PRO A 151 0.02 15.67 -1.14
C PRO A 151 1.08 16.08 -0.12
N TYR A 152 0.70 16.28 1.15
CA TYR A 152 1.64 16.65 2.21
C TYR A 152 2.52 15.46 2.63
N ALA A 153 1.99 14.25 2.60
CA ALA A 153 2.75 13.04 2.89
C ALA A 153 3.83 12.80 1.83
N ILE A 154 3.46 12.83 0.53
CA ILE A 154 4.41 12.54 -0.56
C ILE A 154 5.51 13.63 -0.69
N HIS A 155 5.17 14.90 -0.44
CA HIS A 155 6.14 16.00 -0.53
C HIS A 155 6.90 16.27 0.78
N GLN A 156 6.70 15.45 1.83
CA GLN A 156 7.50 15.55 3.03
C GLN A 156 8.98 15.34 2.68
N LYS A 157 9.89 16.20 3.14
CA LYS A 157 11.33 15.95 2.93
C LYS A 157 11.79 14.73 3.74
N PRO A 158 12.61 13.83 3.17
CA PRO A 158 13.12 12.70 3.91
C PRO A 158 14.07 13.18 5.02
N SER A 159 13.98 12.60 6.22
CA SER A 159 14.88 12.96 7.34
C SER A 159 16.13 12.09 7.40
N VAL A 160 16.15 10.96 6.69
CA VAL A 160 17.33 10.12 6.49
C VAL A 160 17.83 10.39 5.08
N ALA A 161 19.08 10.85 4.96
CA ALA A 161 19.68 11.16 3.66
C ALA A 161 19.85 9.88 2.81
N ASN A 162 19.73 10.05 1.49
CA ASN A 162 19.96 8.99 0.49
C ASN A 162 21.42 8.53 0.48
#